data_AF-A0A850ABK9-F1
#
_entry.id   AF-A0A850ABK9-F1
#
_cell.length_a   1.000
_cell.length_b   1.000
_cell.length_c   1.000
_cell.angle_alpha   90.00
_cell.angle_beta   90.00
_cell.angle_gamma   90.00
#
_symmetry.space_group_name_H-M   'P 1'
#
loop_
_entity.id
_entity.type
_entity.pdbx_description
1 polymer ?
#
loop_
_entity_poly.entity_id
_entity_poly.type
_entity_poly.pdbx_seq_one_letter_code
_entity_poly.pdbx_strand_id
1 'polypeptide(L)' 'MINVKVRDNESFEKALKRFTKACEKSGLMAEIKKHQHYEKPSERRKRKENSARRKMRKIMLENQ' A
#
# COMPACT_ATOMS: atom_id res chain seq x y z
N MET A 1 -11.46 4.01 4.60
CA MET A 1 -11.78 4.93 3.48
C MET A 1 -10.82 6.09 3.53
N ILE A 2 -10.22 6.48 2.40
CA ILE A 2 -9.13 7.47 2.35
C ILE A 2 -9.75 8.85 2.14
N ASN A 3 -9.49 9.78 3.05
CA ASN A 3 -9.96 11.16 2.95
C ASN A 3 -8.81 12.15 3.11
N VAL A 4 -8.82 13.20 2.29
CA VAL A 4 -7.89 14.33 2.41
C VAL A 4 -8.74 15.58 2.52
N LYS A 5 -8.60 16.30 3.65
CA LYS A 5 -9.23 17.61 3.81
C LYS A 5 -8.41 18.64 3.02
N VAL A 6 -9.08 19.37 2.13
CA VAL A 6 -8.49 20.51 1.42
C VAL A 6 -8.44 21.69 2.37
N ARG A 7 -7.34 22.44 2.38
CA ARG A 7 -7.19 23.66 3.17
C ARG A 7 -7.39 24.88 2.28
N ASP A 8 -7.91 25.97 2.83
CA ASP A 8 -8.29 27.16 2.05
C ASP A 8 -7.14 27.85 1.30
N ASN A 9 -5.90 27.66 1.77
CA ASN A 9 -4.66 28.18 1.14
C ASN A 9 -3.94 27.16 0.25
N GLU A 10 -4.61 26.10 -0.21
CA GLU A 10 -3.99 25.06 -1.02
C GLU A 10 -4.57 25.00 -2.44
N SER A 11 -3.68 24.99 -3.44
CA SER A 11 -4.07 24.71 -4.84
C SER A 11 -4.57 23.27 -4.98
N PHE A 12 -5.61 23.07 -5.80
CA PHE A 12 -6.21 21.77 -6.10
C PHE A 12 -5.17 20.69 -6.43
N GLU A 13 -4.14 21.01 -7.23
CA GLU A 13 -3.10 20.07 -7.62
C GLU A 13 -2.30 19.52 -6.43
N LYS A 14 -2.06 20.35 -5.40
CA LYS A 14 -1.36 19.92 -4.18
C LYS A 14 -2.24 18.97 -3.37
N ALA A 15 -3.54 19.27 -3.26
CA ALA A 15 -4.49 18.40 -2.59
C ALA A 15 -4.60 17.04 -3.31
N LEU A 16 -4.65 17.04 -4.64
CA LEU A 16 -4.66 15.82 -5.46
C LEU A 16 -3.40 14.99 -5.26
N LYS A 17 -2.21 15.61 -5.28
CA LYS A 17 -0.94 14.90 -5.00
C LYS A 17 -0.94 14.25 -3.62
N ARG A 18 -1.46 14.91 -2.58
CA ARG A 18 -1.57 14.30 -1.24
C ARG A 18 -2.56 13.14 -1.23
N PHE A 19 -3.66 13.25 -1.94
CA PHE A 19 -4.63 12.16 -2.08
C PHE A 19 -4.01 10.94 -2.77
N THR A 20 -3.34 11.13 -3.91
CA THR A 20 -2.63 10.04 -4.60
C THR A 20 -1.60 9.38 -3.69
N LYS A 21 -0.80 10.18 -2.97
CA LYS A 21 0.18 9.66 -2.01
C LYS A 21 -0.46 8.93 -0.82
N ALA A 22 -1.64 9.36 -0.37
CA ALA A 22 -2.41 8.67 0.67
C ALA A 22 -2.93 7.31 0.16
N CYS A 23 -3.42 7.26 -1.08
CA CYS A 23 -3.80 6.02 -1.77
C CYS A 23 -2.63 5.05 -1.89
N GLU A 24 -1.45 5.52 -2.30
CA GLU A 24 -0.23 4.72 -2.37
C GLU A 24 0.19 4.20 -0.99
N LYS A 25 0.24 5.09 0.02
CA LYS A 25 0.64 4.73 1.40
C LYS A 25 -0.29 3.71 2.03
N SER A 26 -1.59 3.80 1.75
CA SER A 26 -2.58 2.84 2.26
C SER A 26 -2.42 1.43 1.68
N GLY A 27 -1.71 1.28 0.55
CA GLY A 27 -1.57 0.01 -0.15
C GLY A 27 -2.80 -0.37 -0.97
N LEU A 28 -3.74 0.55 -1.22
CA LEU A 28 -4.97 0.32 -1.98
C LEU A 28 -4.70 -0.33 -3.35
N MET A 29 -3.67 0.13 -4.06
CA MET A 29 -3.29 -0.45 -5.37
C MET A 29 -2.85 -1.91 -5.26
N ALA A 30 -2.14 -2.28 -4.19
CA ALA A 30 -1.74 -3.66 -3.95
C ALA A 30 -2.94 -4.55 -3.58
N GLU A 31 -3.92 -3.99 -2.88
CA GLU A 31 -5.17 -4.68 -2.55
C GLU A 31 -6.02 -4.93 -3.80
N ILE A 32 -6.21 -3.91 -4.65
CA ILE A 32 -6.89 -4.06 -5.94
C ILE A 32 -6.23 -5.18 -6.74
N LYS A 33 -4.91 -5.18 -6.90
CA LYS A 33 -4.18 -6.21 -7.65
C LYS A 33 -4.35 -7.62 -7.08
N LYS A 34 -4.45 -7.74 -5.75
CA LYS A 34 -4.69 -9.02 -5.06
C LYS A 34 -6.11 -9.55 -5.28
N HIS A 35 -7.08 -8.66 -5.51
CA HIS A 35 -8.49 -9.00 -5.69
C HIS A 35 -8.94 -9.05 -7.16
N GLN A 36 -8.07 -8.66 -8.11
CA GLN A 36 -8.37 -8.70 -9.54
C GLN A 36 -8.71 -10.10 -10.08
N HIS A 37 -8.16 -11.15 -9.47
CA HIS A 37 -8.41 -12.54 -9.88
C HIS A 37 -8.53 -13.44 -8.66
N TYR A 38 -9.21 -14.58 -8.83
CA TYR A 38 -9.24 -15.59 -7.79
C TYR A 38 -7.84 -16.18 -7.58
N GLU A 39 -7.37 -16.12 -6.35
CA GLU A 39 -6.14 -16.73 -5.91
C GLU A 39 -6.47 -17.94 -5.03
N LYS A 40 -5.98 -19.12 -5.43
CA LYS A 40 -6.14 -20.35 -4.65
C LYS A 40 -5.62 -20.17 -3.21
N PRO A 41 -6.23 -20.83 -2.20
CA PRO A 41 -5.80 -20.69 -0.81
C PRO A 41 -4.32 -20.99 -0.57
N SER A 42 -3.76 -21.96 -1.30
CA SER A 42 -2.33 -22.31 -1.26
C SER A 42 -1.43 -21.16 -1.70
N GLU A 43 -1.74 -20.55 -2.85
CA GLU A 43 -1.00 -19.40 -3.40
C GLU A 43 -1.13 -18.18 -2.48
N ARG A 44 -2.32 -17.96 -1.93
CA ARG A 44 -2.57 -16.91 -0.94
C ARG A 44 -1.68 -17.07 0.30
N ARG A 45 -1.54 -18.30 0.81
CA ARG A 45 -0.67 -18.62 1.96
C ARG A 45 0.80 -18.39 1.61
N LYS A 46 1.26 -18.88 0.46
CA LYS A 46 2.64 -18.72 -0.04
C LYS A 46 3.00 -17.25 -0.22
N ARG A 47 2.11 -16.44 -0.80
CA ARG A 47 2.32 -14.99 -0.98
C ARG A 47 2.44 -14.26 0.37
N LYS A 48 1.61 -14.61 1.36
CA LYS A 48 1.67 -14.02 2.72
C LYS A 48 2.98 -14.36 3.43
N GLU A 49 3.45 -15.60 3.32
CA GLU A 49 4.73 -16.00 3.90
C GLU A 49 5.92 -15.29 3.22
N ASN A 50 5.91 -15.21 1.89
CA ASN A 50 6.94 -14.51 1.14
C ASN A 50 7.00 -13.01 1.47
N SER A 51 5.84 -12.35 1.64
CA SER A 51 5.82 -10.93 2.04
C SER A 51 6.36 -10.73 3.45
N ALA A 52 6.02 -11.62 4.40
CA ALA A 52 6.56 -11.59 5.76
C ALA A 52 8.09 -11.78 5.77
N ARG A 53 8.61 -12.79 5.05
CA ARG A 53 10.06 -13.03 4.92
C ARG A 53 10.80 -11.84 4.32
N ARG A 54 10.23 -11.21 3.28
CA ARG A 54 10.80 -9.98 2.68
C ARG A 54 10.82 -8.82 3.68
N LYS A 55 9.74 -8.63 4.46
CA LYS A 55 9.68 -7.60 5.49
C LYS A 55 10.72 -7.81 6.59
N MET A 56 10.89 -9.04 7.06
CA MET A 56 11.89 -9.37 8.09
C MET A 56 13.32 -9.13 7.60
N ARG A 57 13.64 -9.55 6.37
CA ARG A 57 14.95 -9.27 5.77
C ARG A 57 15.26 -7.77 5.70
N LYS A 58 14.26 -6.95 5.34
CA LYS A 58 14.44 -5.50 5.30
C LYS A 58 14.79 -4.95 6.69
N ILE A 59 14.04 -5.34 7.73
CA ILE A 59 14.27 -4.89 9.11
C ILE A 59 15.67 -5.31 9.61
N MET A 60 16.09 -6.54 9.30
CA MET A 60 17.42 -7.03 9.71
C MET A 60 18.56 -6.24 9.08
N LEU A 61 18.43 -5.85 7.80
CA LEU A 61 19.42 -5.02 7.09
C LEU A 61 19.44 -3.57 7.57
N GLU A 62 18.32 -3.05 8.08
CA GLU A 62 18.18 -1.66 8.56
C GLU A 62 18.74 -1.47 9.98
N ASN A 63 18.89 -2.57 10.73
CA ASN A 63 19.40 -2.61 12.12
C ASN A 63 20.88 -3.03 12.20
N GLN A 64 21.56 -3.17 11.07
CA GLN A 64 22.99 -3.47 10.95
C GLN A 64 23.75 -2.21 10.54
#